data_AF-A0A5S3YU21-F1
#
_entry.id   AF-A0A5S3YU21-F1
#
_cell.length_a   1.000
_cell.length_b   1.000
_cell.length_c   1.000
_cell.angle_alpha   90.00
_cell.angle_beta   90.00
_cell.angle_gamma   90.00
#
_symmetry.space_group_name_H-M   'P 1'
#
loop_
_entity.id
_entity.type
_entity.pdbx_description
1 polymer ?
#
loop_
_entity_poly.entity_id
_entity_poly.type
_entity_poly.pdbx_seq_one_letter_code
_entity_poly.pdbx_strand_id
1 'polypeptide(L)' 'MKLKAIILGAVSAVTLATSMQASASWFENESYFVECFDAKNNRPIFFEWAYSRTQLSQVKSRCRAMGGYAYAERVR' A
#
# COMPACT_ATOMS: atom_id res chain seq x y z
N MET A 1 -32.38 7.41 35.42
CA MET A 1 -31.16 6.65 35.07
C MET A 1 -30.75 7.00 33.64
N LYS A 2 -29.89 8.00 33.41
CA LYS A 2 -29.55 8.49 32.04
C LYS A 2 -28.05 8.81 31.84
N LEU A 3 -27.14 8.05 32.48
CA LEU A 3 -25.72 8.43 32.49
C LEU A 3 -24.72 7.28 32.29
N LYS A 4 -25.11 6.18 31.62
CA LYS A 4 -24.20 5.03 31.39
C LYS A 4 -23.89 4.71 29.93
N ALA A 5 -24.57 5.32 28.96
CA ALA A 5 -24.40 4.96 27.55
C ALA A 5 -23.25 5.67 26.82
N ILE A 6 -22.70 6.75 27.39
CA ILE A 6 -21.69 7.58 26.67
C ILE A 6 -20.28 6.97 26.78
N ILE A 7 -20.02 6.12 27.78
CA ILE A 7 -18.66 5.61 28.04
C ILE A 7 -18.28 4.47 27.06
N LEU A 8 -19.25 3.73 26.53
CA LEU A 8 -18.98 2.62 25.60
C LEU A 8 -18.58 3.05 24.19
N GLY A 9 -18.97 4.26 23.74
CA GLY A 9 -18.59 4.77 22.43
C GLY A 9 -17.14 5.26 22.36
N ALA A 10 -16.61 5.76 23.47
CA ALA A 10 -15.27 6.33 23.53
C ALA A 10 -14.15 5.26 23.51
N VAL A 11 -14.40 4.09 24.11
CA VAL A 11 -13.40 3.01 24.15
C VAL A 11 -13.14 2.44 22.75
N SER A 12 -14.19 2.29 21.94
CA SER A 12 -14.08 1.73 20.58
C SER A 12 -13.31 2.65 19.61
N ALA A 13 -13.38 3.97 19.78
CA ALA A 13 -12.67 4.92 18.95
C ALA A 13 -11.16 4.96 19.25
N VAL A 14 -10.78 4.81 20.52
CA VAL A 14 -9.36 4.79 20.93
C VAL A 14 -8.66 3.51 20.46
N THR A 15 -9.35 2.36 20.43
CA THR A 15 -8.76 1.10 19.93
C THR A 15 -8.52 1.14 18.41
N LEU A 16 -9.44 1.74 17.64
CA LEU A 16 -9.24 1.91 16.20
C LEU A 16 -8.10 2.90 15.91
N ALA A 17 -8.03 4.04 16.61
CA ALA A 17 -6.98 5.03 16.41
C ALA A 17 -5.57 4.50 16.77
N THR A 18 -5.45 3.75 17.88
CA THR A 18 -4.15 3.18 18.30
C THR A 18 -3.68 2.03 17.41
N SER A 19 -4.59 1.25 16.81
CA SER A 19 -4.21 0.23 15.81
C SER A 19 -3.76 0.82 14.47
N MET A 20 -4.31 1.96 14.06
CA MET A 20 -3.85 2.69 12.86
C MET A 20 -2.54 3.45 13.11
N GLN A 21 -2.28 3.90 14.34
CA GLN A 21 -1.04 4.58 14.69
C GLN A 21 0.12 3.62 14.99
N ALA A 22 -0.16 2.38 15.42
CA ALA A 22 0.86 1.33 15.56
C ALA A 22 1.41 0.85 14.20
N SER A 23 0.71 1.12 13.10
CA SER A 23 1.20 0.85 11.75
C SER A 23 2.03 2.02 11.19
N ALA A 24 2.00 3.20 11.80
CA ALA A 24 2.75 4.37 11.34
C ALA A 24 4.25 4.33 11.69
N SER A 25 4.67 3.56 12.72
CA SER A 25 6.08 3.45 13.13
C SER A 25 6.78 2.20 12.59
N TRP A 26 6.09 1.39 11.77
CA TRP A 26 6.55 0.10 11.22
C TRP A 26 6.47 0.03 9.68
N PHE A 27 6.17 1.14 9.00
CA PHE A 27 6.30 1.21 7.55
C PHE A 27 7.76 0.93 7.19
N GLU A 28 8.00 -0.32 6.78
CA GLU A 28 9.26 -0.77 6.22
C GLU A 28 9.74 0.29 5.22
N ASN A 29 10.95 0.76 5.43
CA ASN A 29 11.62 1.79 4.62
C ASN A 29 11.96 1.25 3.20
N GLU A 30 11.16 0.32 2.67
CA GLU A 30 11.34 -0.29 1.37
C GLU A 30 10.54 0.51 0.34
N SER A 31 11.21 1.44 -0.34
CA SER A 31 10.67 2.10 -1.51
C SER A 31 11.15 1.37 -2.78
N TYR A 32 10.23 1.17 -3.71
CA TYR A 32 10.49 0.55 -5.00
C TYR A 32 10.06 1.52 -6.10
N PHE A 33 10.92 1.67 -7.10
CA PHE A 33 10.55 2.29 -8.36
C PHE A 33 10.17 1.19 -9.35
N VAL A 34 8.94 1.23 -9.87
CA VAL A 34 8.39 0.19 -10.73
C VAL A 34 8.12 0.76 -12.11
N GLU A 35 8.68 0.12 -13.13
CA GLU A 35 8.46 0.43 -14.53
C GLU A 35 7.72 -0.72 -15.21
N CYS A 36 6.61 -0.42 -15.88
CA CYS A 36 5.84 -1.41 -16.62
C CYS A 36 6.00 -1.22 -18.13
N PHE A 37 6.35 -2.30 -18.84
CA PHE A 37 6.53 -2.33 -20.29
C PHE A 37 5.56 -3.31 -20.94
N ASP A 38 5.08 -2.97 -22.13
CA ASP A 38 4.31 -3.88 -23.01
C ASP A 38 5.21 -5.02 -23.48
N ALA A 39 4.79 -6.27 -23.24
CA ALA A 39 5.55 -7.45 -23.63
C ALA A 39 5.71 -7.62 -25.15
N LYS A 40 4.81 -7.04 -25.96
CA LYS A 40 4.81 -7.18 -27.41
C LYS A 40 5.72 -6.19 -28.11
N ASN A 41 5.75 -4.95 -27.63
CA ASN A 41 6.41 -3.84 -28.32
C ASN A 41 7.52 -3.18 -27.50
N ASN A 42 7.77 -3.66 -26.27
CA ASN A 42 8.72 -3.08 -25.32
C ASN A 42 8.49 -1.56 -25.12
N ARG A 43 7.22 -1.15 -25.06
CA ARG A 43 6.82 0.25 -24.87
C ARG A 43 6.49 0.51 -23.41
N PRO A 44 6.91 1.64 -22.82
CA PRO A 44 6.51 1.99 -21.46
C PRO A 44 5.00 2.20 -21.39
N ILE A 45 4.36 1.56 -20.40
CA ILE A 45 2.92 1.72 -20.11
C ILE A 45 2.75 2.74 -18.99
N PHE A 46 3.44 2.53 -17.86
CA PHE A 46 3.40 3.44 -16.72
C PHE A 46 4.63 3.26 -15.81
N PHE A 47 4.84 4.24 -14.93
CA PHE A 47 5.85 4.24 -13.88
C PHE A 47 5.17 4.57 -12.55
N GLU A 48 5.50 3.86 -11.47
CA GLU A 48 4.90 4.11 -10.16
C GLU A 48 5.88 3.81 -9.02
N TRP A 49 5.79 4.62 -7.96
CA TRP A 49 6.48 4.37 -6.70
C TRP A 49 5.63 3.46 -5.81
N ALA A 50 6.24 2.41 -5.26
CA ALA A 50 5.62 1.56 -4.25
C ALA A 50 6.39 1.69 -2.93
N TYR A 51 5.68 1.94 -1.84
CA TYR A 51 6.25 2.20 -0.50
C TYR A 51 6.08 1.01 0.45
N SER A 52 5.78 -0.16 -0.11
CA SER A 52 5.71 -1.43 0.61
C SER A 52 5.75 -2.60 -0.37
N ARG A 53 6.09 -3.79 0.13
CA ARG A 53 6.00 -5.03 -0.65
C ARG A 53 4.59 -5.33 -1.15
N THR A 54 3.57 -4.98 -0.36
CA THR A 54 2.17 -5.15 -0.73
C THR A 54 1.81 -4.27 -1.93
N GLN A 55 2.18 -2.98 -1.88
CA GLN A 55 1.98 -2.08 -3.03
C GLN A 55 2.76 -2.56 -4.25
N LEU A 56 4.02 -2.98 -4.08
CA LEU A 56 4.82 -3.54 -5.17
C LEU A 56 4.11 -4.72 -5.86
N SER A 57 3.55 -5.64 -5.08
CA SER A 57 2.81 -6.78 -5.61
C SER A 57 1.56 -6.35 -6.38
N GLN A 58 0.82 -5.35 -5.88
CA GLN A 58 -0.35 -4.80 -6.56
C GLN A 58 0.03 -4.15 -7.90
N VAL A 59 1.10 -3.34 -7.92
CA VAL A 59 1.59 -2.69 -9.13
C VAL A 59 2.06 -3.72 -10.17
N LYS A 60 2.81 -4.74 -9.75
CA LYS A 60 3.23 -5.86 -10.62
C LYS A 60 2.02 -6.62 -11.18
N SER A 61 1.02 -6.91 -10.36
CA SER A 61 -0.21 -7.58 -10.79
C SER A 61 -0.97 -6.74 -11.82
N ARG A 62 -1.07 -5.42 -11.60
CA ARG A 62 -1.72 -4.48 -12.53
C ARG A 62 -0.99 -4.44 -13.87
N CYS A 63 0.35 -4.39 -13.86
CA CYS A 63 1.16 -4.45 -15.08
C CYS A 63 0.91 -5.76 -15.87
N ARG A 64 0.89 -6.90 -15.18
CA ARG A 64 0.61 -8.21 -15.80
C ARG A 64 -0.80 -8.30 -16.37
N ALA A 65 -1.80 -7.72 -15.69
CA ALA A 65 -3.18 -7.66 -16.18
C ALA A 65 -3.33 -6.86 -17.48
N MET A 66 -2.43 -5.91 -17.74
CA MET A 66 -2.36 -5.16 -19.00
C MET A 66 -1.52 -5.85 -20.07
N GLY A 67 -1.06 -7.09 -19.83
CA GLY A 67 -0.19 -7.81 -20.76
C GLY A 67 1.27 -7.33 -20.75
N GLY A 68 1.68 -6.57 -19.73
CA GLY A 68 3.03 -6.08 -19.58
C GLY A 68 3.89 -6.92 -18.63
N TYR A 69 5.17 -6.58 -18.59
CA TYR A 69 6.11 -7.04 -17.57
C TYR A 69 6.63 -5.85 -16.76
N ALA A 70 6.78 -6.04 -15.46
CA ALA A 70 7.21 -5.01 -14.53
C ALA A 70 8.66 -5.23 -14.10
N TYR A 71 9.50 -4.22 -14.29
CA TYR A 71 10.80 -4.10 -13.64
C TYR A 71 10.63 -3.32 -12.34
N ALA A 72 11.26 -3.77 -11.26
CA ALA A 72 11.18 -3.10 -9.97
C ALA A 72 12.56 -2.99 -9.34
N GLU A 73 12.97 -1.76 -9.08
CA GLU A 73 14.22 -1.44 -8.41
C GLU A 73 13.93 -0.99 -6.99
N ARG A 74 14.65 -1.56 -6.01
CA ARG A 74 14.56 -1.12 -4.62
C ARG A 74 15.46 0.09 -4.43
N VAL A 75 14.90 1.18 -3.92
CA VAL A 75 15.56 2.47 -3.75
C VAL A 75 16.04 2.68 -2.31
N ARG A 76 15.40 2.03 -1.32
CA ARG A 76 15.75 2.16 0.11
C ARG A 76 15.46 0.88 0.89
#